data_AF-A2DXS5-F1
#
_entry.id   AF-A2DXS5-F1
#
_cell.length_a   1.000
_cell.length_b   1.000
_cell.length_c   1.000
_cell.angle_alpha   90.00
_cell.angle_beta   90.00
_cell.angle_gamma   90.00
#
_symmetry.space_group_name_H-M   'P 1'
#
loop_
_entity.id
_entity.type
_entity.pdbx_description
1 polymer ?
#
loop_
_entity_poly.entity_id
_entity_poly.type
_entity_poly.pdbx_seq_one_letter_code
_entity_poly.pdbx_strand_id
1 'polypeptide(L)'
;MIILSIFFFVYSATTVFRCGTFIKHQHQVMVLGGSILGICLCLANVYPCIERRPWGPPFFVGVIIVGIIVFVSTHFWLRRRDHKALCLLDEINDTQDITIIRKKNYLKEMISIGFMYNHPMCCSLLIFKLAVEQWKDCVDIWAMYAKFTAIYPERITQLEFIAMNINAMNLRTAEVSIVLSSIGQITKTRETKFTPQLKYKISKLSKMFNKTKNRLRNIWDLTLQGNIAEMNIAIKRTKESVSECQREMNFLLMQYPNNRFVSRQYVLFVTEILGDPLLGKQATESMVKIARGYRLQEDTVHELGIKAFPNLPEFAIDMENSTKLVIETETPIEDNVTVMSDDNINYESVEQITNQINKHKIPAISFMITSTFLAYILLIFIPLVALIIYFNYFSEIISQPTEFMKGIALTRNNIAMLNCFVGRLVFQELEDPRNPGETFMGRLQLQQNFPMD
;
A
#
# COMPACT_ATOMS: atom_id res chain seq x y z
N MET A 1 -28.36 16.62 2.49
CA MET A 1 -27.59 15.76 1.56
C MET A 1 -27.00 16.53 0.39
N ILE A 2 -27.78 17.23 -0.44
CA ILE A 2 -27.25 17.99 -1.62
C ILE A 2 -26.16 18.99 -1.24
N ILE A 3 -26.35 19.78 -0.18
CA ILE A 3 -25.34 20.75 0.30
C ILE A 3 -24.03 20.05 0.70
N LEU A 4 -24.12 18.91 1.39
CA LEU A 4 -22.96 18.11 1.78
C LEU A 4 -22.22 17.56 0.54
N SER A 5 -22.95 17.12 -0.48
CA SER A 5 -22.37 16.67 -1.75
C SER A 5 -21.62 17.81 -2.46
N ILE A 6 -22.16 19.03 -2.44
CA ILE A 6 -21.46 20.21 -2.99
C ILE A 6 -20.13 20.44 -2.27
N PHE A 7 -20.10 20.38 -0.94
CA PHE A 7 -18.85 20.50 -0.18
C PHE A 7 -17.82 19.43 -0.57
N PHE A 8 -18.23 18.18 -0.78
CA PHE A 8 -17.33 17.12 -1.23
C PHE A 8 -16.80 17.36 -2.65
N PHE A 9 -17.63 17.84 -3.58
CA PHE A 9 -17.18 18.17 -4.93
C PHE A 9 -16.24 19.38 -4.96
N VAL A 10 -16.49 20.40 -4.12
CA VAL A 10 -15.56 21.52 -3.95
C VAL A 10 -14.23 21.03 -3.39
N TYR A 11 -14.24 20.18 -2.37
CA TYR A 11 -13.03 19.59 -1.82
C TYR A 11 -12.27 18.79 -2.90
N SER A 12 -12.97 17.94 -3.65
CA SER A 12 -12.42 17.20 -4.79
C SER A 12 -11.76 18.12 -5.84
N ALA A 13 -12.41 19.23 -6.20
CA ALA A 13 -11.84 20.22 -7.12
C ALA A 13 -10.52 20.81 -6.58
N THR A 14 -10.41 21.04 -5.26
CA THR A 14 -9.16 21.54 -4.67
C THR A 14 -8.01 20.53 -4.72
N THR A 15 -8.29 19.23 -4.82
CA THR A 15 -7.24 18.19 -4.88
C THR A 15 -6.41 18.24 -6.16
N VAL A 16 -6.98 18.76 -7.25
CA VAL A 16 -6.28 18.96 -8.54
C VAL A 16 -5.20 20.03 -8.42
N PHE A 17 -5.40 21.00 -7.54
CA PHE A 17 -4.44 22.08 -7.27
C PHE A 17 -3.46 21.74 -6.15
N ARG A 18 -3.66 20.64 -5.44
CA ARG A 18 -2.65 20.13 -4.50
C ARG A 18 -1.55 19.42 -5.29
N CYS A 19 -0.32 19.57 -4.83
CA CYS A 19 0.84 19.10 -5.58
C CYS A 19 0.95 17.58 -5.58
N GLY A 20 1.21 17.03 -6.76
CA GLY A 20 1.56 15.62 -6.94
C GLY A 20 0.40 14.63 -6.94
N THR A 21 -0.87 15.08 -6.93
CA THR A 21 -2.03 14.18 -6.93
C THR A 21 -2.32 13.61 -8.31
N PHE A 22 -2.23 14.43 -9.36
CA PHE A 22 -2.50 14.00 -10.74
C PHE A 22 -1.42 14.57 -11.66
N ILE A 23 -0.58 13.70 -12.24
CA ILE A 23 0.46 14.12 -13.19
C ILE A 23 -0.12 14.20 -14.60
N LYS A 24 -0.89 13.20 -15.04
CA LYS A 24 -1.44 13.19 -16.41
C LYS A 24 -2.56 14.23 -16.57
N HIS A 25 -2.46 15.04 -17.62
CA HIS A 25 -3.45 16.05 -18.00
C HIS A 25 -4.88 15.48 -18.09
N GLN A 26 -5.04 14.30 -18.67
CA GLN A 26 -6.34 13.63 -18.79
C GLN A 26 -7.02 13.40 -17.42
N HIS A 27 -6.26 12.97 -16.41
CA HIS A 27 -6.79 12.74 -15.07
C HIS A 27 -7.17 14.06 -14.38
N GLN A 28 -6.37 15.11 -14.56
CA GLN A 28 -6.70 16.45 -14.04
C GLN A 28 -8.01 16.99 -14.65
N VAL A 29 -8.19 16.84 -15.97
CA VAL A 29 -9.41 17.25 -16.68
C VAL A 29 -10.62 16.44 -16.19
N MET A 30 -10.47 15.13 -16.03
CA MET A 30 -11.54 14.25 -15.53
C MET A 30 -11.99 14.63 -14.13
N VAL A 31 -11.05 14.84 -13.20
CA VAL A 31 -11.37 15.14 -11.80
C VAL A 31 -11.92 16.55 -11.64
N LEU A 32 -11.29 17.55 -12.26
CA LEU A 32 -11.75 18.94 -12.16
C LEU A 32 -13.08 19.14 -12.89
N GLY A 33 -13.18 18.67 -14.14
CA GLY A 33 -14.40 18.76 -14.95
C GLY A 33 -15.55 17.98 -14.33
N GLY A 34 -15.28 16.77 -13.82
CA GLY A 34 -16.26 15.97 -13.09
C GLY A 34 -16.73 16.63 -11.79
N SER A 35 -15.82 17.29 -11.05
CA SER A 35 -16.18 18.02 -9.82
C SER A 35 -17.05 19.24 -10.13
N ILE A 36 -16.72 20.03 -11.17
CA ILE A 36 -17.53 21.18 -11.60
C ILE A 36 -18.90 20.72 -12.08
N LEU A 37 -18.96 19.68 -12.92
CA LEU A 37 -20.22 19.10 -13.38
C LEU A 37 -21.06 18.58 -12.22
N GLY A 38 -20.44 17.92 -11.23
CA GLY A 38 -21.08 17.46 -10.00
C GLY A 38 -21.71 18.59 -9.19
N ILE A 39 -21.02 19.74 -9.07
CA ILE A 39 -21.56 20.95 -8.43
C ILE A 39 -22.76 21.48 -9.22
N CYS A 40 -22.64 21.62 -10.54
CA CYS A 40 -23.73 22.08 -11.41
C CYS A 40 -24.96 21.16 -11.31
N LEU A 41 -24.76 19.84 -11.28
CA LEU A 41 -25.84 18.87 -11.10
C LEU A 41 -26.48 18.96 -9.72
N CYS A 42 -25.70 19.14 -8.66
CA CYS A 42 -26.25 19.33 -7.32
C CYS A 42 -27.13 20.58 -7.25
N LEU A 43 -26.67 21.69 -7.83
CA LEU A 43 -27.44 22.94 -7.92
C LEU A 43 -28.71 22.76 -8.75
N ALA A 44 -28.62 22.10 -9.90
CA ALA A 44 -29.78 21.82 -10.73
C ALA A 44 -30.83 20.97 -9.98
N ASN A 45 -30.40 19.99 -9.18
CA ASN A 45 -31.29 19.16 -8.36
C ASN A 45 -31.99 19.91 -7.21
N VAL A 46 -31.56 21.12 -6.85
CA VAL A 46 -32.27 21.94 -5.85
C VAL A 46 -33.63 22.39 -6.40
N TYR A 47 -33.71 22.72 -7.69
CA TYR A 47 -34.92 23.22 -8.34
C TYR A 47 -36.14 22.28 -8.24
N PRO A 48 -36.07 21.00 -8.65
CA PRO A 48 -37.21 20.08 -8.50
C PRO A 48 -37.47 19.68 -7.06
N CYS A 49 -36.48 19.74 -6.16
CA CYS A 49 -36.73 19.55 -4.73
C CYS A 49 -37.63 20.65 -4.16
N ILE A 50 -37.50 21.88 -4.67
CA ILE A 50 -38.35 23.01 -4.28
C ILE A 50 -39.72 22.91 -4.97
N GLU A 51 -39.75 22.64 -6.28
CA GLU A 51 -40.99 22.68 -7.07
C GLU A 51 -41.80 21.36 -7.03
N ARG A 52 -41.25 20.29 -6.44
CA ARG A 52 -41.85 18.93 -6.33
C ARG A 52 -42.32 18.36 -7.67
N ARG A 53 -41.65 18.70 -8.78
CA ARG A 53 -41.97 18.18 -10.12
C ARG A 53 -40.94 17.14 -10.56
N PRO A 54 -41.37 16.06 -11.25
CA PRO A 54 -40.44 15.08 -11.80
C PRO A 54 -39.63 15.68 -12.96
N TRP A 55 -38.45 15.13 -13.19
CA TRP A 55 -37.58 15.54 -14.28
C TRP A 55 -38.17 15.17 -15.64
N GLY A 56 -38.21 16.14 -16.56
CA GLY A 56 -38.57 15.90 -17.95
C GLY A 56 -37.38 15.50 -18.83
N PRO A 57 -37.60 14.89 -20.01
CA PRO A 57 -36.55 14.58 -20.99
C PRO A 57 -35.61 15.75 -21.37
N PRO A 58 -36.08 17.02 -21.46
CA PRO A 58 -35.21 18.16 -21.76
C PRO A 58 -34.08 18.38 -20.74
N PHE A 59 -34.28 17.98 -19.48
CA PHE A 59 -33.26 18.11 -18.45
C PHE A 59 -32.02 17.26 -18.77
N PHE A 60 -32.22 16.00 -19.16
CA PHE A 60 -31.13 15.09 -19.48
C PHE A 60 -30.32 15.55 -20.70
N VAL A 61 -31.00 16.09 -21.71
CA VAL A 61 -30.32 16.70 -22.88
C VAL A 61 -29.49 17.92 -22.45
N GLY A 62 -30.04 18.78 -21.59
CA GLY A 62 -29.33 19.93 -21.04
C GLY A 62 -28.08 19.54 -20.26
N VAL A 63 -28.16 18.48 -19.44
CA VAL A 63 -27.01 17.96 -18.66
C VAL A 63 -25.88 17.48 -19.58
N ILE A 64 -26.17 16.81 -20.68
CA ILE A 64 -25.15 16.35 -21.63
C ILE A 64 -24.43 17.55 -22.27
N ILE A 65 -25.19 18.57 -22.71
CA ILE A 65 -24.62 19.78 -23.33
C ILE A 65 -23.73 20.51 -22.32
N VAL A 66 -24.21 20.72 -21.09
CA VAL A 66 -23.44 21.35 -20.02
C VAL A 66 -22.19 20.52 -19.70
N GLY A 67 -22.30 19.19 -19.66
CA GLY A 67 -21.17 18.29 -19.48
C GLY A 67 -20.07 18.50 -20.52
N ILE A 68 -20.43 18.52 -21.81
CA ILE A 68 -19.47 18.76 -22.90
C ILE A 68 -18.78 20.13 -22.73
N ILE A 69 -19.56 21.19 -22.46
CA ILE A 69 -19.02 22.55 -22.27
C ILE A 69 -18.05 22.59 -21.08
N VAL A 70 -18.40 21.96 -19.95
CA VAL A 70 -17.55 21.93 -18.74
C VAL A 70 -16.25 21.19 -19.01
N PHE A 71 -16.27 20.02 -19.65
CA PHE A 71 -15.04 19.28 -19.94
C PHE A 71 -14.14 20.00 -20.96
N VAL A 72 -14.71 20.57 -22.02
CA VAL A 72 -13.96 21.34 -23.03
C VAL A 72 -13.35 22.60 -22.41
N SER A 73 -14.13 23.38 -21.67
CA SER A 73 -13.63 24.60 -21.00
C SER A 73 -12.54 24.28 -19.96
N THR A 74 -12.71 23.21 -19.18
CA THR A 74 -11.71 22.75 -18.20
C THR A 74 -10.40 22.35 -18.89
N HIS A 75 -10.48 21.64 -20.03
CA HIS A 75 -9.31 21.25 -20.81
C HIS A 75 -8.51 22.47 -21.31
N PHE A 76 -9.18 23.46 -21.89
CA PHE A 76 -8.51 24.69 -22.35
C PHE A 76 -7.96 25.52 -21.20
N TRP A 77 -8.68 25.60 -20.08
CA TRP A 77 -8.23 26.35 -18.92
C TRP A 77 -6.96 25.75 -18.30
N LEU A 78 -6.91 24.43 -18.11
CA LEU A 78 -5.70 23.74 -17.63
C LEU A 78 -4.52 23.93 -18.59
N ARG A 79 -4.74 23.80 -19.91
CA ARG A 79 -3.68 24.02 -20.91
C ARG A 79 -3.13 25.44 -20.89
N ARG A 80 -4.01 26.44 -20.73
CA ARG A 80 -3.58 27.85 -20.61
C ARG A 80 -2.80 28.09 -19.33
N ARG A 81 -3.16 27.42 -18.23
CA ARG A 81 -2.44 27.49 -16.96
C ARG A 81 -1.04 26.90 -17.10
N ASP A 82 -0.92 25.71 -17.70
CA ASP A 82 0.36 25.06 -17.96
C ASP A 82 1.28 25.94 -18.80
N HIS A 83 0.75 26.53 -19.88
CA HIS A 83 1.53 27.45 -20.73
C HIS A 83 2.04 28.67 -19.96
N LYS A 84 1.19 29.29 -19.13
CA LYS A 84 1.63 30.41 -18.27
C LYS A 84 2.71 30.00 -17.27
N ALA A 85 2.61 28.80 -16.70
CA ALA A 85 3.61 28.28 -15.78
C ALA A 85 4.95 28.03 -16.48
N LEU A 86 4.93 27.54 -17.72
CA LEU A 86 6.14 27.35 -18.54
C LEU A 86 6.77 28.70 -18.93
N CYS A 87 6.00 29.68 -19.39
CA CYS A 87 6.55 31.00 -19.70
C CYS A 87 7.19 31.68 -18.48
N LEU A 88 6.64 31.46 -17.28
CA LEU A 88 7.23 31.98 -16.05
C LEU A 88 8.50 31.20 -15.66
N LEU A 89 8.58 29.90 -15.96
CA LEU A 89 9.83 29.14 -15.82
C LEU A 89 10.92 29.64 -16.79
N ASP A 90 10.56 30.00 -18.02
CA ASP A 90 11.48 30.62 -18.98
C ASP A 90 12.01 31.97 -18.44
N GLU A 91 11.12 32.83 -17.94
CA GLU A 91 11.50 34.13 -17.35
C GLU A 91 12.44 33.98 -16.14
N ILE A 92 12.21 33.00 -15.27
CA ILE A 92 13.09 32.73 -14.13
C ILE A 92 14.41 32.12 -14.60
N ASN A 93 14.40 31.31 -15.64
CA ASN A 93 15.64 30.76 -16.20
C ASN A 93 16.56 31.88 -16.73
N ASP A 94 16.00 32.92 -17.32
CA ASP A 94 16.76 34.07 -17.84
C ASP A 94 17.20 35.03 -16.73
N THR A 95 16.32 35.35 -15.77
CA THR A 95 16.57 36.33 -14.71
C THR A 95 17.28 35.76 -13.49
N GLN A 96 17.20 34.44 -13.28
CA GLN A 96 17.65 33.73 -12.07
C GLN A 96 16.99 34.23 -10.77
N ASP A 97 15.92 35.03 -10.87
CA ASP A 97 15.23 35.62 -9.72
C ASP A 97 13.95 34.87 -9.40
N ILE A 98 13.97 34.11 -8.29
CA ILE A 98 12.80 33.35 -7.83
C ILE A 98 11.83 34.20 -6.99
N THR A 99 12.20 35.43 -6.62
CA THR A 99 11.35 36.30 -5.78
C THR A 99 10.06 36.73 -6.49
N ILE A 100 10.02 36.60 -7.82
CA ILE A 100 8.83 36.74 -8.66
C ILE A 100 7.69 35.82 -8.15
N ILE A 101 8.03 34.65 -7.61
CA ILE A 101 7.06 33.71 -7.04
C ILE A 101 6.83 34.00 -5.56
N ARG A 102 5.72 34.69 -5.25
CA ARG A 102 5.34 34.99 -3.86
C ARG A 102 4.79 33.81 -3.07
N LYS A 103 4.19 32.81 -3.72
CA LYS A 103 3.48 31.69 -3.07
C LYS A 103 4.21 30.37 -3.24
N LYS A 104 4.59 29.73 -2.14
CA LYS A 104 5.23 28.40 -2.09
C LYS A 104 4.42 27.34 -2.86
N ASN A 105 3.11 27.28 -2.65
CA ASN A 105 2.25 26.29 -3.33
C ASN A 105 2.26 26.44 -4.85
N TYR A 106 2.33 27.68 -5.35
CA TYR A 106 2.41 27.94 -6.78
C TYR A 106 3.73 27.43 -7.37
N LEU A 107 4.85 27.61 -6.66
CA LEU A 107 6.14 27.02 -7.05
C LEU A 107 6.06 25.50 -7.15
N LYS A 108 5.46 24.83 -6.15
CA LYS A 108 5.33 23.37 -6.13
C LYS A 108 4.55 22.84 -7.35
N GLU A 109 3.46 23.53 -7.72
CA GLU A 109 2.65 23.21 -8.91
C GLU A 109 3.47 23.43 -10.19
N MET A 110 4.16 24.57 -10.28
CA MET A 110 4.97 24.94 -11.44
C MET A 110 6.11 23.94 -11.67
N ILE A 111 6.80 23.50 -10.63
CA ILE A 111 7.84 22.46 -10.71
C ILE A 111 7.25 21.17 -11.30
N SER A 112 6.08 20.74 -10.83
CA SER A 112 5.43 19.52 -11.33
C SER A 112 5.11 19.62 -12.82
N ILE A 113 4.66 20.79 -13.28
CA ILE A 113 4.42 21.08 -14.71
C ILE A 113 5.74 21.10 -15.49
N GLY A 114 6.79 21.72 -14.95
CA GLY A 114 8.11 21.78 -15.57
C GLY A 114 8.72 20.39 -15.81
N PHE A 115 8.63 19.48 -14.84
CA PHE A 115 9.05 18.08 -15.03
C PHE A 115 8.16 17.31 -16.01
N MET A 116 6.85 17.60 -16.04
CA MET A 116 5.93 16.97 -17.00
C MET A 116 6.27 17.31 -18.46
N TYR A 117 6.74 18.53 -18.72
CA TYR A 117 7.13 18.98 -20.07
C TYR A 117 8.65 18.98 -20.32
N ASN A 118 9.45 18.40 -19.41
CA ASN A 118 10.92 18.34 -19.52
C ASN A 118 11.57 19.72 -19.70
N HIS A 119 11.17 20.69 -18.89
CA HIS A 119 11.72 22.04 -18.94
C HIS A 119 13.20 22.05 -18.50
N PRO A 120 14.15 22.66 -19.26
CA PRO A 120 15.59 22.59 -18.99
C PRO A 120 15.99 23.01 -17.56
N MET A 121 15.39 24.08 -17.04
CA MET A 121 15.64 24.58 -15.67
C MET A 121 15.24 23.59 -14.57
N CYS A 122 14.21 22.77 -14.82
CA CYS A 122 13.76 21.74 -13.88
C CYS A 122 14.69 20.53 -13.93
N CYS A 123 15.10 20.13 -15.13
CA CYS A 123 15.94 18.95 -15.35
C CYS A 123 17.40 19.16 -14.90
N SER A 124 17.91 20.38 -14.97
CA SER A 124 19.18 20.77 -14.33
C SER A 124 19.09 20.92 -12.81
N LEU A 125 17.87 20.83 -12.24
CA LEU A 125 17.54 21.06 -10.83
C LEU A 125 17.88 22.48 -10.34
N LEU A 126 18.15 23.42 -11.25
CA LEU A 126 18.51 24.79 -10.89
C LEU A 126 17.39 25.49 -10.13
N ILE A 127 16.14 25.27 -10.53
CA ILE A 127 14.96 25.83 -9.84
C ILE A 127 14.93 25.47 -8.35
N PHE A 128 15.43 24.29 -7.96
CA PHE A 128 15.47 23.89 -6.56
C PHE A 128 16.58 24.59 -5.78
N LYS A 129 17.72 24.87 -6.41
CA LYS A 129 18.80 25.64 -5.77
C LYS A 129 18.31 27.04 -5.39
N LEU A 130 17.68 27.74 -6.34
CA LEU A 130 17.06 29.05 -6.11
C LEU A 130 15.95 28.97 -5.04
N ALA A 131 15.09 27.94 -5.11
CA ALA A 131 14.00 27.77 -4.15
C ALA A 131 14.48 27.52 -2.73
N VAL A 132 15.53 26.73 -2.57
CA VAL A 132 16.14 26.47 -1.27
C VAL A 132 16.80 27.73 -0.71
N GLU A 133 17.42 28.56 -1.54
CA GLU A 133 18.01 29.83 -1.09
C GLU A 133 16.96 30.80 -0.56
N GLN A 134 15.80 30.89 -1.24
CA GLN A 134 14.70 31.76 -0.84
C GLN A 134 13.90 31.22 0.35
N TRP A 135 13.72 29.90 0.46
CA TRP A 135 12.89 29.25 1.48
C TRP A 135 13.64 28.15 2.24
N LYS A 136 14.78 28.52 2.84
CA LYS A 136 15.69 27.61 3.55
C LYS A 136 15.01 26.72 4.59
N ASP A 137 14.09 27.28 5.36
CA ASP A 137 13.43 26.59 6.49
C ASP A 137 12.23 25.72 6.07
N CYS A 138 11.90 25.66 4.77
CA CYS A 138 10.71 24.96 4.30
C CYS A 138 11.02 23.51 3.89
N VAL A 139 10.76 22.56 4.79
CA VAL A 139 10.98 21.11 4.57
C VAL A 139 10.31 20.60 3.29
N ASP A 140 9.11 21.09 2.97
CA ASP A 140 8.38 20.74 1.75
C ASP A 140 9.17 20.93 0.45
N ILE A 141 9.95 22.02 0.37
CA ILE A 141 10.71 22.36 -0.84
C ILE A 141 11.91 21.42 -0.95
N TRP A 142 12.56 21.13 0.17
CA TRP A 142 13.61 20.13 0.26
C TRP A 142 13.11 18.72 -0.05
N ALA A 143 11.90 18.36 0.38
CA ALA A 143 11.28 17.08 0.09
C ALA A 143 11.00 16.91 -1.41
N MET A 144 10.52 17.95 -2.09
CA MET A 144 10.37 17.90 -3.55
C MET A 144 11.72 17.85 -4.25
N TYR A 145 12.70 18.63 -3.79
CA TYR A 145 14.05 18.58 -4.34
C TYR A 145 14.62 17.16 -4.24
N ALA A 146 14.50 16.52 -3.07
CA ALA A 146 14.89 15.14 -2.87
C ALA A 146 14.14 14.19 -3.80
N LYS A 147 12.81 14.34 -3.95
CA LYS A 147 11.97 13.47 -4.77
C LYS A 147 12.40 13.46 -6.24
N PHE A 148 12.64 14.62 -6.84
CA PHE A 148 13.06 14.72 -8.24
C PHE A 148 14.54 14.39 -8.44
N THR A 149 15.40 14.71 -7.47
CA THR A 149 16.81 14.27 -7.49
C THR A 149 16.91 12.74 -7.42
N ALA A 150 16.05 12.10 -6.61
CA ALA A 150 16.04 10.66 -6.44
C ALA A 150 15.64 9.90 -7.71
N ILE A 151 15.01 10.53 -8.71
CA ILE A 151 14.74 9.87 -10.00
C ILE A 151 16.06 9.46 -10.68
N TYR A 152 17.13 10.23 -10.51
CA TYR A 152 18.41 10.05 -11.19
C TYR A 152 19.44 9.37 -10.29
N PRO A 153 19.82 8.09 -10.54
CA PRO A 153 20.79 7.37 -9.71
C PRO A 153 22.18 8.03 -9.66
N GLU A 154 22.57 8.77 -10.69
CA GLU A 154 23.84 9.50 -10.79
C GLU A 154 23.94 10.70 -9.84
N ARG A 155 22.81 11.20 -9.32
CA ARG A 155 22.76 12.36 -8.40
C ARG A 155 22.71 11.97 -6.92
N ILE A 156 23.22 10.80 -6.52
CA ILE A 156 23.26 10.36 -5.11
C ILE A 156 23.97 11.37 -4.21
N THR A 157 25.07 11.96 -4.66
CA THR A 157 25.81 12.97 -3.88
C THR A 157 24.97 14.23 -3.59
N GLN A 158 24.11 14.63 -4.53
CA GLN A 158 23.16 15.73 -4.32
C GLN A 158 22.06 15.32 -3.34
N LEU A 159 21.61 14.06 -3.37
CA LEU A 159 20.63 13.54 -2.43
C LEU A 159 21.17 13.48 -0.99
N GLU A 160 22.44 13.11 -0.81
CA GLU A 160 23.15 13.15 0.47
C GLU A 160 23.30 14.58 0.98
N PHE A 161 23.67 15.52 0.11
CA PHE A 161 23.71 16.95 0.44
C PHE A 161 22.35 17.46 0.94
N ILE A 162 21.25 17.06 0.29
CA ILE A 162 19.89 17.41 0.75
C ILE A 162 19.63 16.85 2.15
N ALA A 163 19.96 15.59 2.40
CA ALA A 163 19.78 14.97 3.71
C ALA A 163 20.60 15.67 4.82
N MET A 164 21.83 16.10 4.52
CA MET A 164 22.66 16.87 5.46
C MET A 164 22.02 18.21 5.83
N ASN A 165 21.50 18.94 4.83
CA ASN A 165 20.85 20.24 5.08
C ASN A 165 19.56 20.10 5.87
N ILE A 166 18.71 19.12 5.54
CA ILE A 166 17.48 18.84 6.30
C ILE A 166 17.81 18.52 7.76
N ASN A 167 18.84 17.71 8.01
CA ASN A 167 19.29 17.41 9.37
C ASN A 167 19.80 18.67 10.10
N ALA A 168 20.52 19.56 9.41
CA ALA A 168 21.04 20.80 9.99
C ALA A 168 19.94 21.76 10.47
N MET A 169 18.74 21.69 9.90
CA MET A 169 17.59 22.50 10.34
C MET A 169 17.05 22.09 11.72
N ASN A 170 17.42 20.91 12.23
CA ASN A 170 17.02 20.40 13.56
C ASN A 170 15.49 20.39 13.81
N LEU A 171 14.68 20.28 12.76
CA LEU A 171 13.22 20.24 12.86
C LEU A 171 12.75 18.83 13.25
N ARG A 172 11.94 18.73 14.30
CA ARG A 172 11.40 17.46 14.83
C ARG A 172 10.02 17.11 14.28
N THR A 173 9.83 17.28 12.97
CA THR A 173 8.55 16.99 12.31
C THR A 173 8.53 15.56 11.78
N ALA A 174 7.37 14.90 11.77
CA ALA A 174 7.22 13.56 11.19
C ALA A 174 7.66 13.51 9.72
N GLU A 175 7.40 14.57 8.95
CA GLU A 175 7.79 14.72 7.55
C GLU A 175 9.31 14.62 7.35
N VAL A 176 10.10 15.25 8.24
CA VAL A 176 11.57 15.20 8.20
C VAL A 176 12.08 13.77 8.36
N SER A 177 11.53 13.05 9.34
CA SER A 177 11.88 11.64 9.58
C SER A 177 11.56 10.76 8.37
N ILE A 178 10.40 10.95 7.74
CA ILE A 178 9.99 10.20 6.54
C ILE A 178 10.94 10.48 5.38
N VAL A 179 11.26 11.75 5.11
CA VAL A 179 12.13 12.15 4.00
C VAL A 179 13.54 11.59 4.20
N LEU A 180 14.13 11.75 5.39
CA LEU A 180 15.48 11.25 5.69
C LEU A 180 15.55 9.72 5.64
N SER A 181 14.53 9.03 6.15
CA SER A 181 14.44 7.57 6.07
C SER A 181 14.37 7.11 4.61
N SER A 182 13.55 7.78 3.79
CA SER A 182 13.40 7.48 2.36
C SER A 182 14.71 7.70 1.61
N ILE A 183 15.37 8.85 1.80
CA ILE A 183 16.70 9.12 1.22
C ILE A 183 17.68 8.02 1.65
N GLY A 184 17.75 7.70 2.94
CA GLY A 184 18.65 6.69 3.47
C GLY A 184 18.36 5.26 2.98
N GLN A 185 17.13 4.95 2.55
CA GLN A 185 16.83 3.67 1.89
C GLN A 185 17.31 3.67 0.43
N ILE A 186 17.00 4.74 -0.31
CA ILE A 186 17.39 4.89 -1.72
C ILE A 186 18.92 4.90 -1.88
N THR A 187 19.64 5.60 -1.00
CA THR A 187 21.11 5.59 -1.02
C THR A 187 21.65 4.17 -0.81
N LYS A 188 21.07 3.38 0.10
CA LYS A 188 21.52 2.01 0.37
C LYS A 188 21.25 1.05 -0.78
N THR A 189 20.09 1.16 -1.44
CA THR A 189 19.78 0.29 -2.59
C THR A 189 20.70 0.56 -3.79
N ARG A 190 21.22 1.77 -3.90
CA ARG A 190 22.17 2.21 -4.92
C ARG A 190 23.65 2.07 -4.52
N GLU A 191 23.93 1.71 -3.27
CA GLU A 191 25.28 1.65 -2.71
C GLU A 191 26.06 0.44 -3.25
N THR A 192 27.15 0.70 -3.96
CA THR A 192 28.06 -0.33 -4.47
C THR A 192 29.37 -0.42 -3.68
N LYS A 193 29.70 0.59 -2.86
CA LYS A 193 30.98 0.71 -2.17
C LYS A 193 30.99 -0.07 -0.85
N PHE A 194 32.20 -0.33 -0.34
CA PHE A 194 32.39 -1.00 0.95
C PHE A 194 32.42 -0.01 2.11
N THR A 195 31.25 0.50 2.49
CA THR A 195 31.16 1.50 3.57
C THR A 195 31.46 0.90 4.95
N PRO A 196 31.93 1.69 5.94
CA PRO A 196 32.18 1.21 7.30
C PRO A 196 30.94 0.60 7.96
N GLN A 197 29.75 1.16 7.69
CA GLN A 197 28.48 0.63 8.19
C GLN A 197 28.19 -0.76 7.60
N LEU A 198 28.40 -0.93 6.30
CA LEU A 198 28.23 -2.21 5.62
C LEU A 198 29.26 -3.24 6.11
N LYS A 199 30.52 -2.82 6.28
CA LYS A 199 31.59 -3.67 6.84
C LYS A 199 31.23 -4.19 8.22
N TYR A 200 30.65 -3.35 9.09
CA TYR A 200 30.21 -3.77 10.42
C TYR A 200 29.09 -4.82 10.33
N LYS A 201 28.08 -4.60 9.47
CA LYS A 201 26.98 -5.56 9.24
C LYS A 201 27.48 -6.90 8.70
N ILE A 202 28.35 -6.87 7.69
CA ILE A 202 28.99 -8.06 7.13
C ILE A 202 29.80 -8.80 8.19
N SER A 203 30.61 -8.09 8.97
CA SER A 203 31.40 -8.71 10.06
C SER A 203 30.51 -9.37 11.12
N LYS A 204 29.37 -8.76 11.47
CA LYS A 204 28.39 -9.36 12.37
C LYS A 204 27.79 -10.64 11.75
N LEU A 205 27.41 -10.58 10.49
CA LEU A 205 26.85 -11.71 9.75
C LEU A 205 27.86 -12.87 9.63
N SER A 206 29.12 -12.61 9.30
CA SER A 206 30.17 -13.64 9.23
C SER A 206 30.41 -14.31 10.59
N LYS A 207 30.31 -13.56 11.71
CA LYS A 207 30.34 -14.16 13.06
C LYS A 207 29.16 -15.10 13.30
N MET A 208 27.97 -14.75 12.83
CA MET A 208 26.80 -15.62 12.91
C MET A 208 27.00 -16.90 12.07
N PHE A 209 27.51 -16.77 10.85
CA PHE A 209 27.84 -17.92 10.00
C PHE A 209 28.81 -18.88 10.69
N ASN A 210 29.92 -18.38 11.21
CA ASN A 210 30.89 -19.22 11.93
C ASN A 210 30.27 -19.92 13.15
N LYS A 211 29.42 -19.21 13.92
CA LYS A 211 28.69 -19.81 15.05
C LYS A 211 27.75 -20.93 14.58
N THR A 212 27.06 -20.74 13.45
CA THR A 212 26.16 -21.75 12.88
C THR A 212 26.92 -22.94 12.29
N LYS A 213 28.06 -22.73 11.62
CA LYS A 213 28.95 -23.81 11.16
C LYS A 213 29.42 -24.68 12.31
N ASN A 214 29.86 -24.07 13.41
CA ASN A 214 30.28 -24.82 14.59
C ASN A 214 29.13 -25.64 15.20
N ARG A 215 27.90 -25.12 15.18
CA ARG A 215 26.71 -25.85 15.63
C ARG A 215 26.37 -27.03 14.71
N LEU A 216 26.46 -26.85 13.40
CA LEU A 216 26.31 -27.94 12.42
C LEU A 216 27.36 -29.04 12.64
N ARG A 217 28.63 -28.65 12.85
CA ARG A 217 29.70 -29.60 13.16
C ARG A 217 29.42 -30.39 14.45
N ASN A 218 28.95 -29.72 15.49
CA ASN A 218 28.58 -30.37 16.75
C ASN A 218 27.48 -31.43 16.58
N ILE A 219 26.54 -31.27 15.63
CA ILE A 219 25.55 -32.32 15.32
C ILE A 219 26.26 -33.56 14.77
N TRP A 220 27.19 -33.38 13.85
CA TRP A 220 27.98 -34.49 13.29
C TRP A 220 28.83 -35.17 14.38
N ASP A 221 29.45 -34.40 15.26
CA ASP A 221 30.23 -34.93 16.39
C ASP A 221 29.32 -35.75 17.34
N LEU A 222 28.13 -35.26 17.69
CA LEU A 222 27.15 -35.99 18.50
C LEU A 222 26.64 -37.27 17.81
N THR A 223 26.48 -37.22 16.49
CA THR A 223 26.07 -38.38 15.68
C THR A 223 27.13 -39.46 15.71
N LEU A 224 28.41 -39.08 15.54
CA LEU A 224 29.56 -40.00 15.62
C LEU A 224 29.72 -40.60 17.03
N GLN A 225 29.42 -39.83 18.07
CA GLN A 225 29.45 -40.29 19.47
C GLN A 225 28.25 -41.15 19.86
N GLY A 226 27.19 -41.21 19.04
CA GLY A 226 25.96 -41.94 19.35
C GLY A 226 25.11 -41.31 20.48
N ASN A 227 25.34 -40.04 20.83
CA ASN A 227 24.58 -39.35 21.88
C ASN A 227 23.27 -38.76 21.34
N ILE A 228 22.25 -39.61 21.22
CA ILE A 228 20.93 -39.24 20.65
C ILE A 228 20.15 -38.27 21.56
N ALA A 229 20.41 -38.30 22.89
CA ALA A 229 19.69 -37.47 23.86
C ALA A 229 19.95 -35.96 23.64
N GLU A 230 21.20 -35.58 23.42
CA GLU A 230 21.58 -34.19 23.16
C GLU A 230 21.39 -33.78 21.70
N MET A 231 21.39 -34.75 20.77
CA MET A 231 21.28 -34.52 19.34
C MET A 231 20.00 -33.76 18.95
N ASN A 232 18.85 -34.11 19.53
CA ASN A 232 17.59 -33.43 19.23
C ASN A 232 17.62 -31.94 19.61
N ILE A 233 18.21 -31.61 20.76
CA ILE A 233 18.36 -30.23 21.23
C ILE A 233 19.34 -29.47 20.33
N ALA A 234 20.46 -30.11 19.96
CA ALA A 234 21.46 -29.54 19.05
C ALA A 234 20.87 -29.27 17.65
N ILE A 235 20.09 -30.19 17.10
CA ILE A 235 19.38 -30.03 15.82
C ILE A 235 18.43 -28.83 15.89
N LYS A 236 17.58 -28.76 16.92
CA LYS A 236 16.62 -27.66 17.08
C LYS A 236 17.33 -26.30 17.14
N ARG A 237 18.34 -26.16 17.99
CA ARG A 237 19.14 -24.92 18.14
C ARG A 237 19.87 -24.54 16.85
N THR A 238 20.34 -25.53 16.10
CA THR A 238 21.02 -25.28 14.81
C THR A 238 20.03 -24.80 13.76
N LYS A 239 18.84 -25.42 13.68
CA LYS A 239 17.77 -24.99 12.78
C LYS A 239 17.34 -23.54 13.04
N GLU A 240 17.14 -23.18 14.30
CA GLU A 240 16.85 -21.79 14.69
C GLU A 240 17.98 -20.84 14.26
N SER A 241 19.24 -21.26 14.45
CA SER A 241 20.42 -20.48 14.03
C SER A 241 20.50 -20.28 12.52
N VAL A 242 20.20 -21.30 11.73
CA VAL A 242 20.17 -21.24 10.25
C VAL A 242 19.07 -20.28 9.80
N SER A 243 17.88 -20.39 10.38
CA SER A 243 16.76 -19.49 10.09
C SER A 243 17.07 -18.04 10.43
N GLU A 244 17.76 -17.79 11.55
CA GLU A 244 18.23 -16.45 11.93
C GLU A 244 19.23 -15.89 10.90
N CYS A 245 20.22 -16.69 10.50
CA CYS A 245 21.18 -16.31 9.46
C CYS A 245 20.50 -16.01 8.13
N GLN A 246 19.52 -16.84 7.73
CA GLN A 246 18.75 -16.64 6.50
C GLN A 246 17.97 -15.32 6.52
N ARG A 247 17.33 -14.98 7.64
CA ARG A 247 16.58 -13.73 7.78
C ARG A 247 17.51 -12.52 7.68
N GLU A 248 18.64 -12.54 8.38
CA GLU A 248 19.63 -11.44 8.32
C GLU A 248 20.24 -11.31 6.92
N MET A 249 20.55 -12.43 6.25
CA MET A 249 21.07 -12.43 4.89
C MET A 249 20.06 -11.87 3.89
N ASN A 250 18.80 -12.30 3.97
CA ASN A 250 17.72 -11.79 3.12
C ASN A 250 17.48 -10.29 3.35
N PHE A 251 17.52 -9.84 4.61
CA PHE A 251 17.41 -8.42 4.95
C PHE A 251 18.57 -7.62 4.33
N LEU A 252 19.79 -8.15 4.38
CA LEU A 252 20.97 -7.49 3.80
C LEU A 252 20.89 -7.41 2.27
N LEU A 253 20.42 -8.48 1.61
CA LEU A 253 20.18 -8.49 0.16
C LEU A 253 19.12 -7.48 -0.25
N MET A 254 18.01 -7.37 0.50
CA MET A 254 16.97 -6.40 0.22
C MET A 254 17.49 -4.96 0.37
N GLN A 255 18.38 -4.72 1.33
CA GLN A 255 18.92 -3.39 1.59
C GLN A 255 20.03 -2.98 0.60
N TYR A 256 20.80 -3.94 0.10
CA TYR A 256 21.96 -3.73 -0.77
C TYR A 256 21.97 -4.74 -1.94
N PRO A 257 20.99 -4.70 -2.85
CA PRO A 257 20.78 -5.74 -3.85
C PRO A 257 21.91 -5.83 -4.88
N ASN A 258 22.52 -4.70 -5.22
CA ASN A 258 23.56 -4.61 -6.26
C ASN A 258 24.99 -4.49 -5.68
N ASN A 259 25.19 -4.84 -4.41
CA ASN A 259 26.48 -4.68 -3.76
C ASN A 259 27.32 -5.97 -3.82
N ARG A 260 28.50 -5.91 -4.48
CA ARG A 260 29.40 -7.07 -4.66
C ARG A 260 29.79 -7.77 -3.35
N PHE A 261 29.98 -7.00 -2.27
CA PHE A 261 30.40 -7.54 -0.97
C PHE A 261 29.28 -8.32 -0.29
N VAL A 262 28.03 -7.88 -0.47
CA VAL A 262 26.84 -8.57 0.03
C VAL A 262 26.57 -9.84 -0.78
N SER A 263 26.66 -9.77 -2.11
CA SER A 263 26.52 -10.95 -2.98
C SER A 263 27.55 -12.02 -2.63
N ARG A 264 28.78 -11.65 -2.28
CA ARG A 264 29.79 -12.59 -1.79
C ARG A 264 29.37 -13.28 -0.49
N GLN A 265 28.81 -12.53 0.48
CA GLN A 265 28.29 -13.14 1.71
C GLN A 265 27.11 -14.07 1.42
N TYR A 266 26.30 -13.78 0.41
CA TYR A 266 25.21 -14.67 -0.01
C TYR A 266 25.74 -16.00 -0.55
N VAL A 267 26.78 -15.96 -1.39
CA VAL A 267 27.42 -17.19 -1.88
C VAL A 267 27.91 -18.04 -0.71
N LEU A 268 28.64 -17.44 0.25
CA LEU A 268 29.12 -18.15 1.45
C LEU A 268 27.97 -18.70 2.29
N PHE A 269 26.87 -17.96 2.43
CA PHE A 269 25.69 -18.45 3.13
C PHE A 269 25.10 -19.70 2.47
N VAL A 270 24.93 -19.68 1.15
CA VAL A 270 24.34 -20.80 0.41
C VAL A 270 25.26 -22.02 0.41
N THR A 271 26.55 -21.83 0.19
CA THR A 271 27.51 -22.94 0.12
C THR A 271 27.87 -23.50 1.49
N GLU A 272 28.10 -22.66 2.50
CA GLU A 272 28.62 -23.10 3.79
C GLU A 272 27.54 -23.37 4.85
N ILE A 273 26.39 -22.70 4.78
CA ILE A 273 25.32 -22.82 5.79
C ILE A 273 24.17 -23.67 5.27
N LEU A 274 23.66 -23.38 4.08
CA LEU A 274 22.57 -24.18 3.49
C LEU A 274 23.09 -25.48 2.89
N GLY A 275 24.30 -25.47 2.35
CA GLY A 275 24.87 -26.62 1.66
C GLY A 275 24.11 -26.99 0.39
N ASP A 276 23.49 -26.01 -0.29
CA ASP A 276 22.80 -26.22 -1.56
C ASP A 276 23.73 -25.82 -2.73
N PRO A 277 24.27 -26.80 -3.47
CA PRO A 277 25.25 -26.55 -4.52
C PRO A 277 24.62 -26.00 -5.81
N LEU A 278 23.34 -26.28 -6.08
CA LEU A 278 22.64 -25.75 -7.25
C LEU A 278 22.37 -24.25 -7.05
N LEU A 279 21.82 -23.88 -5.89
CA LEU A 279 21.65 -22.48 -5.51
C LEU A 279 23.01 -21.78 -5.38
N GLY A 280 24.04 -22.47 -4.89
CA GLY A 280 25.39 -21.93 -4.77
C GLY A 280 25.98 -21.54 -6.12
N LYS A 281 25.78 -22.36 -7.15
CA LYS A 281 26.19 -22.05 -8.53
C LYS A 281 25.47 -20.82 -9.07
N GLN A 282 24.15 -20.77 -8.96
CA GLN A 282 23.34 -19.62 -9.41
C GLN A 282 23.72 -18.32 -8.68
N ALA A 283 23.97 -18.40 -7.37
CA ALA A 283 24.43 -17.27 -6.56
C ALA A 283 25.82 -16.79 -7.00
N THR A 284 26.72 -17.71 -7.35
CA THR A 284 28.07 -17.40 -7.84
C THR A 284 28.01 -16.72 -9.20
N GLU A 285 27.22 -17.24 -10.14
CA GLU A 285 27.00 -16.60 -11.44
C GLU A 285 26.43 -15.18 -11.30
N SER A 286 25.47 -15.00 -10.38
CA SER A 286 24.89 -13.68 -10.07
C SER A 286 25.91 -12.73 -9.45
N MET A 287 26.76 -13.22 -8.54
CA MET A 287 27.85 -12.45 -7.96
C MET A 287 28.85 -12.00 -9.04
N VAL A 288 29.21 -12.88 -9.98
CA VAL A 288 30.12 -12.54 -11.08
C VAL A 288 29.53 -11.46 -11.99
N LYS A 289 28.22 -11.51 -12.28
CA LYS A 289 27.52 -10.45 -13.01
C LYS A 289 27.63 -9.11 -12.28
N ILE A 290 27.35 -9.09 -10.97
CA ILE A 290 27.44 -7.87 -10.14
C ILE A 290 28.89 -7.34 -10.07
N ALA A 291 29.88 -8.23 -9.94
CA ALA A 291 31.29 -7.86 -9.92
C ALA A 291 31.75 -7.24 -11.26
N ARG A 292 31.16 -7.65 -12.38
CA ARG A 292 31.37 -7.06 -13.71
C ARG A 292 30.60 -5.75 -13.94
N GLY A 293 29.87 -5.26 -12.94
CA GLY A 293 29.12 -4.00 -13.01
C GLY A 293 27.68 -4.13 -13.51
N TYR A 294 27.19 -5.35 -13.76
CA TYR A 294 25.77 -5.55 -14.10
C TYR A 294 24.90 -5.40 -12.85
N ARG A 295 23.83 -4.61 -12.95
CA ARG A 295 22.82 -4.50 -11.89
C ARG A 295 21.89 -5.71 -11.97
N LEU A 296 21.76 -6.46 -10.87
CA LEU A 296 20.85 -7.60 -10.79
C LEU A 296 19.40 -7.12 -10.60
N GLN A 297 19.23 -6.06 -9.81
CA GLN A 297 17.94 -5.42 -9.60
C GLN A 297 17.97 -4.01 -10.19
N GLU A 298 17.02 -3.72 -11.06
CA GLU A 298 16.83 -2.38 -11.61
C GLU A 298 16.41 -1.39 -10.51
N ASP A 299 16.71 -0.11 -10.75
CA ASP A 299 16.40 0.93 -9.80
C ASP A 299 14.91 1.28 -9.89
N THR A 300 14.13 0.72 -8.96
CA THR A 300 12.68 0.89 -8.92
C THR A 300 12.25 2.36 -8.81
N VAL A 301 13.04 3.21 -8.14
CA VAL A 301 12.72 4.63 -7.98
C VAL A 301 12.91 5.37 -9.29
N HIS A 302 13.98 5.05 -10.01
CA HIS A 302 14.22 5.58 -11.35
C HIS A 302 13.11 5.13 -12.32
N GLU A 303 12.83 3.84 -12.40
CA GLU A 303 11.81 3.27 -13.29
C GLU A 303 10.41 3.88 -13.03
N LEU A 304 10.01 3.97 -11.76
CA LEU A 304 8.74 4.60 -11.38
C LEU A 304 8.73 6.10 -11.69
N GLY A 305 9.87 6.78 -11.55
CA GLY A 305 10.03 8.19 -11.89
C GLY A 305 9.83 8.45 -13.39
N ILE A 306 10.51 7.69 -14.24
CA ILE A 306 10.38 7.78 -15.71
C ILE A 306 8.97 7.38 -16.16
N LYS A 307 8.38 6.34 -15.56
CA LYS A 307 6.99 5.94 -15.83
C LYS A 307 5.97 7.03 -15.45
N ALA A 308 6.24 7.77 -14.37
CA ALA A 308 5.40 8.88 -13.93
C ALA A 308 5.55 10.11 -14.84
N PHE A 309 6.77 10.37 -15.34
CA PHE A 309 7.11 11.51 -16.19
C PHE A 309 7.80 11.03 -17.48
N PRO A 310 7.03 10.60 -18.50
CA PRO A 310 7.58 9.94 -19.68
C PRO A 310 8.42 10.86 -20.59
N ASN A 311 8.32 12.18 -20.42
CA ASN A 311 9.07 13.14 -21.21
C ASN A 311 10.46 13.44 -20.63
N LEU A 312 10.77 12.95 -19.42
CA LEU A 312 12.09 13.17 -18.81
C LEU A 312 13.18 12.38 -19.54
N PRO A 313 14.40 12.93 -19.60
CA PRO A 313 15.54 12.17 -20.11
C PRO A 313 15.84 10.98 -19.19
N GLU A 314 16.31 9.88 -19.76
CA GLU A 314 16.72 8.70 -18.99
C GLU A 314 17.96 8.99 -18.12
N PHE A 315 18.77 9.97 -18.51
CA PHE A 315 19.97 10.39 -17.79
C PHE A 315 19.91 11.88 -17.49
N ALA A 316 20.55 12.29 -16.39
CA ALA A 316 20.73 13.69 -16.06
C ALA A 316 21.56 14.41 -17.14
N ILE A 317 21.01 15.51 -17.66
CA ILE A 317 21.56 16.31 -18.77
C ILE A 317 23.04 16.73 -18.52
N ASP A 318 23.39 17.04 -17.27
CA ASP A 318 24.73 17.51 -16.91
C ASP A 318 25.81 16.40 -16.89
N MET A 319 25.42 15.12 -17.01
CA MET A 319 26.28 13.96 -16.77
C MET A 319 26.42 13.01 -17.96
N GLU A 320 25.84 13.31 -19.13
CA GLU A 320 25.95 12.50 -20.36
C GLU A 320 27.41 12.21 -20.78
N ASN A 321 28.38 13.04 -20.35
CA ASN A 321 29.80 12.83 -20.61
C ASN A 321 30.53 11.94 -19.57
N SER A 322 29.87 11.55 -18.48
CA SER A 322 30.47 10.78 -17.37
C SER A 322 30.05 9.31 -17.33
N THR A 323 29.00 8.93 -18.06
CA THR A 323 28.37 7.59 -17.97
C THR A 323 29.19 6.45 -18.59
N LYS A 324 30.36 6.73 -19.17
CA LYS A 324 31.26 5.68 -19.70
C LYS A 324 32.38 5.26 -18.76
N LEU A 325 32.55 5.88 -17.60
CA LEU A 325 33.70 5.58 -16.72
C LEU A 325 33.30 5.59 -15.24
N VAL A 326 32.48 4.63 -14.83
CA VAL A 326 32.57 4.10 -13.45
C VAL A 326 33.26 2.74 -13.53
N ILE A 327 34.49 2.76 -14.05
CA ILE A 327 35.53 1.83 -13.60
C ILE A 327 36.20 2.59 -12.44
N GLU A 328 35.52 2.70 -11.30
CA GLU A 328 36.19 3.16 -10.09
C GLU A 328 37.13 2.03 -9.65
N THR A 329 38.41 2.32 -9.81
CA THR A 329 39.58 1.56 -9.39
C THR A 329 39.57 1.36 -7.86
N GLU A 330 38.75 0.44 -7.36
CA GLU A 330 38.89 -0.10 -6.01
C GLU A 330 39.42 -1.53 -6.12
N THR A 331 40.76 -1.61 -6.11
CA THR A 331 41.63 -2.79 -6.03
C THR A 331 41.24 -4.00 -6.87
N PRO A 332 42.17 -4.57 -7.67
CA PRO A 332 41.99 -5.95 -8.07
C PRO A 332 42.05 -6.78 -6.79
N ILE A 333 40.89 -7.13 -6.23
CA ILE A 333 40.75 -8.37 -5.49
C ILE A 333 40.71 -9.48 -6.56
N GLU A 334 41.73 -9.51 -7.42
CA GLU A 334 42.05 -10.64 -8.28
C GLU A 334 42.58 -11.79 -7.41
N ASP A 335 42.97 -11.53 -6.15
CA ASP A 335 43.61 -12.53 -5.28
C ASP A 335 42.68 -13.32 -4.35
N ASN A 336 41.34 -13.21 -4.45
CA ASN A 336 40.44 -14.03 -3.62
C ASN A 336 39.10 -14.43 -4.29
N VAL A 337 38.97 -14.26 -5.61
CA VAL A 337 37.86 -14.85 -6.39
C VAL A 337 38.23 -16.26 -6.86
N THR A 338 39.15 -16.94 -6.18
CA THR A 338 39.14 -18.40 -6.04
C THR A 338 38.02 -18.82 -5.08
N VAL A 339 36.79 -18.34 -5.32
CA VAL A 339 35.60 -18.98 -4.74
C VAL A 339 35.35 -20.22 -5.58
N MET A 340 36.08 -21.28 -5.24
CA MET A 340 35.78 -22.68 -5.53
C MET A 340 35.23 -22.93 -6.93
N SER A 341 36.02 -22.65 -7.96
CA SER A 341 35.99 -23.49 -9.17
C SER A 341 36.66 -24.83 -8.81
N ASP A 342 36.08 -25.55 -7.84
CA ASP A 342 36.33 -26.97 -7.73
C ASP A 342 35.57 -27.58 -8.90
N ASP A 343 36.22 -27.64 -10.06
CA ASP A 343 35.80 -28.42 -11.24
C ASP A 343 35.63 -29.93 -10.91
N ASN A 344 35.86 -30.32 -9.64
CA ASN A 344 35.70 -31.66 -9.09
C ASN A 344 34.32 -31.97 -8.49
N ILE A 345 33.41 -30.99 -8.31
CA ILE A 345 32.05 -31.31 -7.84
C ILE A 345 31.23 -31.74 -9.06
N ASN A 346 30.99 -33.04 -9.18
CA ASN A 346 30.11 -33.59 -10.22
C ASN A 346 28.65 -33.17 -9.94
N TYR A 347 28.24 -32.01 -10.47
CA TYR A 347 26.93 -31.41 -10.22
C TYR A 347 25.76 -32.36 -10.54
N GLU A 348 25.93 -33.27 -11.50
CA GLU A 348 24.91 -34.23 -11.87
C GLU A 348 24.67 -35.28 -10.77
N SER A 349 25.72 -35.77 -10.11
CA SER A 349 25.58 -36.71 -8.99
C SER A 349 24.96 -36.04 -7.77
N VAL A 350 25.29 -34.77 -7.55
CA VAL A 350 24.75 -33.98 -6.44
C VAL A 350 23.28 -33.63 -6.68
N GLU A 351 22.88 -33.32 -7.91
CA GLU A 351 21.49 -33.12 -8.29
C GLU A 351 20.66 -34.40 -8.11
N GLN A 352 21.21 -35.57 -8.43
CA GLN A 352 20.56 -36.85 -8.16
C GLN A 352 20.33 -37.07 -6.65
N ILE A 353 21.34 -36.78 -5.82
CA ILE A 353 21.21 -36.87 -4.36
C ILE A 353 20.16 -35.89 -3.83
N THR A 354 20.18 -34.62 -4.26
CA THR A 354 19.18 -33.62 -3.89
C THR A 354 17.77 -34.06 -4.31
N ASN A 355 17.61 -34.63 -5.50
CA ASN A 355 16.34 -35.17 -5.96
C ASN A 355 15.86 -36.38 -5.14
N GLN A 356 16.76 -37.25 -4.69
CA GLN A 356 16.43 -38.34 -3.79
C GLN A 356 16.00 -37.84 -2.41
N ILE A 357 16.71 -36.85 -1.85
CA ILE A 357 16.37 -36.22 -0.57
C ILE A 357 14.99 -35.54 -0.66
N ASN A 358 14.73 -34.77 -1.72
CA ASN A 358 13.46 -34.06 -1.90
C ASN A 358 12.28 -35.01 -2.17
N LYS A 359 12.53 -36.16 -2.80
CA LYS A 359 11.52 -37.21 -3.01
C LYS A 359 11.31 -38.09 -1.79
N HIS A 360 12.17 -38.01 -0.78
CA HIS A 360 12.05 -38.81 0.43
C HIS A 360 10.86 -38.35 1.28
N LYS A 361 9.73 -39.05 1.14
CA LYS A 361 8.55 -38.83 1.99
C LYS A 361 8.70 -39.61 3.29
N ILE A 362 8.69 -38.91 4.41
CA ILE A 362 8.65 -39.54 5.74
C ILE A 362 7.23 -40.08 5.96
N PRO A 363 7.02 -41.41 6.03
CA PRO A 363 5.68 -42.00 6.11
C PRO A 363 4.90 -41.55 7.34
N ALA A 364 5.60 -41.35 8.47
CA ALA A 364 5.00 -40.91 9.73
C ALA A 364 4.33 -39.52 9.62
N ILE A 365 4.92 -38.57 8.90
CA ILE A 365 4.35 -37.23 8.72
C ILE A 365 3.09 -37.32 7.84
N SER A 366 3.14 -38.14 6.78
CA SER A 366 1.98 -38.33 5.91
C SER A 366 0.82 -38.96 6.68
N PHE A 367 1.09 -39.99 7.49
CA PHE A 367 0.08 -40.60 8.36
C PHE A 367 -0.47 -39.63 9.40
N MET A 368 0.38 -38.80 10.01
CA MET A 368 -0.05 -37.78 10.96
C MET A 368 -1.02 -36.79 10.32
N ILE A 369 -0.69 -36.25 9.14
CA ILE A 369 -1.55 -35.31 8.40
C ILE A 369 -2.88 -35.96 8.04
N THR A 370 -2.86 -37.18 7.48
CA THR A 370 -4.08 -37.91 7.11
C THR A 370 -4.95 -38.21 8.32
N SER A 371 -4.34 -38.62 9.43
CA SER A 371 -5.04 -38.93 10.68
C SER A 371 -5.67 -37.68 11.31
N THR A 372 -4.94 -36.55 11.35
CA THR A 372 -5.49 -35.27 11.85
C THR A 372 -6.65 -34.78 11.00
N PHE A 373 -6.56 -34.91 9.67
CA PHE A 373 -7.65 -34.54 8.78
C PHE A 373 -8.90 -35.40 8.98
N LEU A 374 -8.71 -36.72 9.12
CA LEU A 374 -9.80 -37.66 9.42
C LEU A 374 -10.47 -37.33 10.77
N ALA A 375 -9.66 -37.05 11.80
CA ALA A 375 -10.15 -36.67 13.12
C ALA A 375 -10.96 -35.37 13.08
N TYR A 376 -10.52 -34.37 12.30
CA TYR A 376 -11.26 -33.13 12.12
C TYR A 376 -12.66 -33.37 11.51
N ILE A 377 -12.74 -34.19 10.46
CA ILE A 377 -14.03 -34.51 9.82
C ILE A 377 -14.96 -35.23 10.81
N LEU A 378 -14.45 -36.26 11.47
CA LEU A 378 -15.27 -37.12 12.33
C LEU A 378 -15.70 -36.43 13.63
N LEU A 379 -14.80 -35.70 14.29
CA LEU A 379 -15.06 -35.14 15.63
C LEU A 379 -15.60 -33.72 15.61
N ILE A 380 -15.36 -32.95 14.55
CA ILE A 380 -15.76 -31.53 14.50
C ILE A 380 -16.83 -31.32 13.43
N PHE A 381 -16.55 -31.71 12.18
CA PHE A 381 -17.44 -31.37 11.07
C PHE A 381 -18.79 -32.09 11.14
N ILE A 382 -18.79 -33.42 11.32
CA ILE A 382 -20.02 -34.21 11.38
C ILE A 382 -20.93 -33.78 12.56
N PRO A 383 -20.42 -33.66 13.81
CA PRO A 383 -21.26 -33.24 14.93
C PRO A 383 -21.83 -31.82 14.76
N LEU A 384 -21.08 -30.90 14.15
CA LEU A 384 -21.54 -29.54 13.90
C LEU A 384 -22.71 -29.51 12.90
N VAL A 385 -22.60 -30.27 11.81
CA VAL A 385 -23.70 -30.42 10.84
C VAL A 385 -24.92 -31.06 11.50
N ALA A 386 -24.71 -32.12 12.28
CA ALA A 386 -25.79 -32.76 13.03
C ALA A 386 -26.48 -31.78 13.99
N LEU A 387 -25.70 -30.97 14.72
CA LEU A 387 -26.23 -29.98 15.67
C LEU A 387 -27.09 -28.92 14.96
N ILE A 388 -26.68 -28.42 13.79
CA ILE A 388 -27.47 -27.47 13.01
C ILE A 388 -28.81 -28.09 12.58
N ILE A 389 -28.79 -29.34 12.10
CA ILE A 389 -30.01 -30.05 11.68
C ILE A 389 -30.94 -30.26 12.89
N TYR A 390 -30.41 -30.74 14.01
CA TYR A 390 -31.20 -30.94 15.24
C TYR A 390 -31.71 -29.63 15.83
N PHE A 391 -30.95 -28.54 15.73
CA PHE A 391 -31.37 -27.23 16.22
C PHE A 391 -32.59 -26.71 15.45
N ASN A 392 -32.62 -26.84 14.13
CA ASN A 392 -33.79 -26.43 13.34
C ASN A 392 -35.04 -27.21 13.74
N TYR A 393 -34.92 -28.53 13.90
CA TYR A 393 -36.03 -29.37 14.36
C TYR A 393 -36.50 -28.99 15.77
N PHE A 394 -35.56 -28.76 16.69
CA PHE A 394 -35.87 -28.35 18.06
C PHE A 394 -36.52 -26.96 18.13
N SER A 395 -36.06 -26.03 17.30
CA SER A 395 -36.61 -24.67 17.20
C SER A 395 -38.07 -24.70 16.75
N GLU A 396 -38.43 -25.58 15.81
CA GLU A 396 -39.81 -25.74 15.35
C GLU A 396 -40.72 -26.26 16.46
N ILE A 397 -40.26 -27.25 17.22
CA ILE A 397 -41.00 -27.81 18.38
C ILE A 397 -41.24 -26.74 19.45
N ILE A 398 -40.26 -25.87 19.73
CA ILE A 398 -40.42 -24.79 20.73
C ILE A 398 -41.32 -23.66 20.20
N SER A 399 -41.32 -23.38 18.90
CA SER A 399 -42.13 -22.30 18.33
C SER A 399 -43.63 -22.55 18.44
N GLN A 400 -44.07 -23.81 18.30
CA GLN A 400 -45.48 -24.18 18.39
C GLN A 400 -46.18 -23.74 19.70
N PRO A 401 -45.70 -24.08 20.91
CA PRO A 401 -46.35 -23.65 22.15
C PRO A 401 -46.33 -22.13 22.33
N THR A 402 -45.31 -21.42 21.83
CA THR A 402 -45.30 -19.95 21.88
C THR A 402 -46.37 -19.32 21.00
N GLU A 403 -46.66 -19.92 19.84
CA GLU A 403 -47.76 -19.48 18.97
C GLU A 403 -49.12 -19.70 19.63
N PHE A 404 -49.32 -20.86 20.27
CA PHE A 404 -50.52 -21.12 21.06
C PHE A 404 -50.69 -20.12 22.22
N MET A 405 -49.62 -19.81 22.96
CA MET A 405 -49.65 -18.80 24.03
C MET A 405 -49.99 -17.42 23.51
N LYS A 406 -49.45 -17.03 22.35
CA LYS A 406 -49.77 -15.76 21.69
C LYS A 406 -51.25 -15.70 21.30
N GLY A 407 -51.80 -16.80 20.77
CA GLY A 407 -53.23 -16.93 20.47
C GLY A 407 -54.10 -16.75 21.72
N ILE A 408 -53.78 -17.44 22.82
CA ILE A 408 -54.52 -17.33 24.09
C ILE A 408 -54.46 -15.88 24.63
N ALA A 409 -53.28 -15.25 24.59
CA ALA A 409 -53.12 -13.88 25.05
C ALA A 409 -53.94 -12.88 24.22
N LEU A 410 -53.99 -13.07 22.90
CA LEU A 410 -54.79 -12.26 21.98
C LEU A 410 -56.29 -12.43 22.25
N THR A 411 -56.77 -13.66 22.42
CA THR A 411 -58.17 -13.93 22.79
C THR A 411 -58.53 -13.28 24.12
N ARG A 412 -57.66 -13.37 25.13
CA ARG A 412 -57.87 -12.69 26.42
C ARG A 412 -57.99 -11.18 26.26
N ASN A 413 -57.12 -10.58 25.45
CA ASN A 413 -57.13 -9.15 25.20
C ASN A 413 -58.41 -8.72 24.45
N ASN A 414 -58.83 -9.50 23.46
CA ASN A 414 -60.07 -9.24 22.71
C ASN A 414 -61.31 -9.34 23.60
N ILE A 415 -61.39 -10.32 24.50
CA ILE A 415 -62.49 -10.43 25.48
C ILE A 415 -62.52 -9.21 26.42
N ALA A 416 -61.36 -8.77 26.90
CA ALA A 416 -61.27 -7.59 27.76
C ALA A 416 -61.72 -6.31 27.01
N MET A 417 -61.29 -6.14 25.76
CA MET A 417 -61.70 -5.01 24.91
C MET A 417 -63.20 -5.06 24.59
N LEU A 418 -63.77 -6.25 24.37
CA LEU A 418 -65.19 -6.44 24.08
C LEU A 418 -66.07 -5.85 25.21
N ASN A 419 -65.72 -6.09 26.47
CA ASN A 419 -66.44 -5.52 27.61
C ASN A 419 -66.44 -3.98 27.59
N CYS A 420 -65.31 -3.37 27.24
CA CYS A 420 -65.22 -1.92 27.08
C CYS A 420 -66.05 -1.41 25.89
N PHE A 421 -66.08 -2.13 24.77
CA PHE A 421 -66.92 -1.77 23.62
C PHE A 421 -68.41 -1.88 23.93
N VAL A 422 -68.84 -2.94 24.62
CA VAL A 422 -70.23 -3.11 25.07
C VAL A 422 -70.62 -1.97 26.02
N GLY A 423 -69.78 -1.67 27.02
CA GLY A 423 -70.04 -0.56 27.93
C GLY A 423 -70.17 0.78 27.19
N ARG A 424 -69.29 1.02 26.22
CA ARG A 424 -69.35 2.24 25.40
C ARG A 424 -70.59 2.30 24.50
N LEU A 425 -71.04 1.17 23.95
CA LEU A 425 -72.26 1.10 23.15
C LEU A 425 -73.49 1.43 24.01
N VAL A 426 -73.55 0.95 25.25
CA VAL A 426 -74.61 1.31 26.21
C VAL A 426 -74.62 2.83 26.46
N PHE A 427 -73.44 3.46 26.63
CA PHE A 427 -73.36 4.92 26.76
C PHE A 427 -73.63 5.70 25.47
N GLN A 428 -73.61 5.07 24.30
CA GLN A 428 -74.03 5.72 23.05
C GLN A 428 -75.56 5.75 22.91
N GLU A 429 -76.27 4.78 23.49
CA GLU A 429 -77.73 4.69 23.39
C GLU A 429 -78.47 5.34 24.59
N LEU A 430 -77.76 5.66 25.67
CA LEU A 430 -78.31 6.38 26.83
C LEU A 430 -78.33 7.89 26.57
N GLU A 431 -79.49 8.51 26.78
CA GLU A 431 -79.67 9.97 26.73
C GLU A 431 -79.06 10.64 27.97
N ASP A 432 -78.39 11.79 27.80
CA ASP A 432 -77.80 12.52 28.90
C ASP A 432 -78.89 13.22 29.75
N PRO A 433 -79.03 12.89 31.06
CA PRO A 433 -80.01 13.52 31.93
C PRO A 433 -79.77 15.02 32.17
N ARG A 434 -78.60 15.56 31.81
CA ARG A 434 -78.28 17.00 31.90
C ARG A 434 -78.62 17.79 30.64
N ASN A 435 -78.66 17.14 29.47
CA ASN A 435 -78.97 17.74 28.17
C ASN A 435 -79.93 16.83 27.38
N PRO A 436 -81.26 16.96 27.57
CA PRO A 436 -82.23 16.09 26.91
C PRO A 436 -82.19 16.26 25.38
N GLY A 437 -81.93 15.17 24.66
CA GLY A 437 -81.82 15.11 23.19
C GLY A 437 -80.42 14.82 22.65
N GLU A 438 -79.38 14.79 23.50
CA GLU A 438 -78.03 14.34 23.12
C GLU A 438 -77.64 13.06 23.85
N THR A 439 -76.96 12.15 23.15
CA THR A 439 -76.44 10.89 23.70
C THR A 439 -75.13 11.13 24.44
N PHE A 440 -74.85 10.36 25.50
CA PHE A 440 -73.64 10.51 26.33
C PHE A 440 -72.30 10.43 25.56
N MET A 441 -72.23 9.70 24.44
CA MET A 441 -71.04 9.63 23.58
C MET A 441 -71.39 9.55 22.09
N GLY A 442 -70.54 10.13 21.23
CA GLY A 442 -70.65 10.01 19.77
C GLY A 442 -70.24 8.63 19.21
N ARG A 443 -70.59 8.34 17.94
CA ARG A 443 -70.30 7.07 17.25
C ARG A 443 -68.79 6.77 17.18
N LEU A 444 -68.44 5.51 17.37
CA LEU A 444 -67.05 5.04 17.36
C LEU A 444 -66.49 5.06 15.93
N GLN A 445 -65.36 5.71 15.71
CA GLN A 445 -64.58 5.60 14.48
C GLN A 445 -63.36 4.72 14.75
N LEU A 446 -63.35 3.50 14.22
CA LEU A 446 -62.17 2.63 14.30
C LEU A 446 -61.11 3.12 13.32
N GLN A 447 -59.85 3.13 13.77
CA GLN A 447 -58.72 3.52 12.96
C GLN A 447 -58.40 2.39 11.95
N GLN A 448 -58.06 2.73 10.71
CA GLN A 448 -57.72 1.74 9.67
C GLN A 448 -56.56 0.85 10.15
N ASN A 449 -56.75 -0.48 10.12
CA ASN A 449 -55.88 -1.53 10.70
C ASN A 449 -56.05 -1.79 12.21
N PHE A 450 -57.25 -1.60 12.77
CA PHE A 450 -57.52 -2.07 14.13
C PHE A 450 -57.50 -3.62 14.16
N PRO A 451 -56.86 -4.27 15.14
CA PRO A 451 -56.56 -5.72 15.12
C PRO A 451 -57.78 -6.67 15.25
N MET A 452 -58.99 -6.16 15.01
CA MET A 452 -60.24 -6.92 14.93
C MET A 452 -60.82 -6.95 13.49
N ASP A 453 -60.16 -6.31 12.52
CA ASP A 453 -60.45 -6.41 11.08
C ASP A 453 -59.80 -7.64 10.43
#